data_AF-A0A935Z3L7-F1
#
_entry.id   AF-A0A935Z3L7-F1
#
_cell.length_a   1.000
_cell.length_b   1.000
_cell.length_c   1.000
_cell.angle_alpha   90.00
_cell.angle_beta   90.00
_cell.angle_gamma   90.00
#
_symmetry.space_group_name_H-M   'P 1'
#
loop_
_entity.id
_entity.type
_entity.pdbx_description
1 polymer ?
#
loop_
_entity_poly.entity_id
_entity_poly.type
_entity_poly.pdbx_seq_one_letter_code
_entity_poly.pdbx_strand_id
1 'polypeptide(L)'
;MSHGTTLLLHETFGDGDRPLVVTLTREPEGLVLSYPGGATELDAEVVVAVMGRYGRELEPSIDVRGPSLALDDAHTLVRIRHLARYDVIARDYVVLVRPHGVPLVELATSVAGALVHLAEAAARQA
;
A
#
# COMPACT_ATOMS: atom_id res chain seq x y z
N MET A 1 -7.44 -22.18 10.47
CA MET A 1 -6.58 -20.98 10.60
C MET A 1 -6.91 -20.07 9.42
N SER A 2 -7.80 -19.10 9.60
CA SER A 2 -8.10 -18.13 8.54
C SER A 2 -6.82 -17.37 8.24
N HIS A 3 -6.30 -17.51 7.02
CA HIS A 3 -5.18 -16.69 6.56
C HIS A 3 -5.71 -15.27 6.39
N GLY A 4 -5.02 -14.30 6.99
CA GLY A 4 -5.29 -12.88 6.75
C GLY A 4 -5.19 -12.57 5.25
N THR A 5 -5.91 -11.55 4.79
CA THR A 5 -5.77 -11.10 3.40
C THR A 5 -4.52 -10.23 3.30
N THR A 6 -3.63 -10.51 2.35
CA THR A 6 -2.37 -9.80 2.20
C THR A 6 -2.31 -9.08 0.85
N LEU A 7 -1.85 -7.83 0.89
CA LEU A 7 -1.55 -7.02 -0.28
C LEU A 7 -0.05 -6.74 -0.35
N LEU A 8 0.57 -7.16 -1.45
CA LEU A 8 1.93 -6.74 -1.80
C LEU A 8 1.90 -5.25 -2.17
N LEU A 9 2.62 -4.42 -1.43
CA LEU A 9 2.78 -3.00 -1.76
C LEU A 9 3.99 -2.81 -2.68
N HIS A 10 5.14 -3.35 -2.29
CA HIS A 10 6.37 -3.15 -3.03
C HIS A 10 7.32 -4.33 -2.90
N GLU A 11 8.03 -4.62 -3.98
CA GLU A 11 9.09 -5.61 -4.04
C GLU A 11 10.29 -5.01 -4.76
N THR A 12 11.48 -5.17 -4.19
CA THR A 12 12.75 -4.80 -4.81
C THR A 12 13.73 -5.95 -4.75
N PHE A 13 14.45 -6.16 -5.84
CA PHE A 13 15.56 -7.11 -5.91
C PHE A 13 16.86 -6.32 -5.70
N GLY A 14 17.61 -6.66 -4.65
CA GLY A 14 18.99 -6.19 -4.48
C GLY A 14 19.99 -7.18 -5.09
N ASP A 15 21.26 -7.04 -4.72
CA ASP A 15 22.33 -8.00 -5.12
C ASP A 15 22.23 -9.36 -4.40
N GLY A 16 21.33 -9.48 -3.42
CA GLY A 16 21.05 -10.71 -2.70
C GLY A 16 19.99 -11.57 -3.37
N ASP A 17 19.96 -12.86 -3.02
CA ASP A 17 19.10 -13.87 -3.65
C ASP A 17 17.63 -13.82 -3.19
N ARG A 18 17.27 -12.89 -2.29
CA ARG A 18 15.91 -12.73 -1.77
C ARG A 18 15.37 -11.32 -2.01
N PRO A 19 14.13 -11.19 -2.52
CA PRO A 19 13.51 -9.90 -2.66
C PRO A 19 13.25 -9.25 -1.30
N LEU A 20 13.41 -7.93 -1.26
CA LEU A 20 12.93 -7.09 -0.16
C LEU A 20 11.48 -6.76 -0.46
N VAL A 21 10.59 -7.24 0.41
CA VAL A 21 9.14 -7.20 0.20
C VAL A 21 8.51 -6.35 1.30
N VAL A 22 7.61 -5.45 0.90
CA VAL A 22 6.73 -4.70 1.79
C VAL A 22 5.29 -5.11 1.53
N THR A 23 4.62 -5.64 2.55
CA THR A 23 3.23 -6.11 2.48
C THR A 23 2.38 -5.48 3.56
N LEU A 24 1.10 -5.28 3.27
CA LEU A 24 0.07 -4.99 4.27
C LEU A 24 -0.86 -6.19 4.39
N THR A 25 -1.07 -6.68 5.61
CA THR A 25 -1.94 -7.83 5.88
C THR A 25 -3.08 -7.39 6.79
N ARG A 26 -4.32 -7.75 6.43
CA ARG A 26 -5.47 -7.65 7.31
C ARG A 26 -5.62 -8.94 8.08
N GLU A 27 -5.32 -8.85 9.37
CA GLU A 27 -5.55 -9.90 10.36
C GLU A 27 -6.88 -9.65 11.09
N PRO A 28 -7.40 -10.61 11.87
CA PRO A 28 -8.62 -10.40 12.65
C PRO A 28 -8.52 -9.24 13.64
N GLU A 29 -7.33 -9.00 14.21
CA GLU A 29 -7.09 -8.01 15.27
C GLU A 29 -6.65 -6.64 14.73
N GLY A 30 -6.19 -6.56 13.47
CA GLY A 30 -5.71 -5.29 12.92
C GLY A 30 -5.03 -5.40 11.56
N LEU A 31 -4.36 -4.32 11.17
CA LEU A 31 -3.49 -4.31 10.00
C LEU A 31 -2.03 -4.46 10.43
N VAL A 32 -1.29 -5.32 9.74
CA VAL A 32 0.14 -5.53 9.97
C VAL A 32 0.91 -5.12 8.73
N LEU A 33 1.84 -4.18 8.88
CA LEU A 33 2.85 -3.87 7.87
C LEU A 33 4.07 -4.74 8.11
N SER A 34 4.42 -5.58 7.13
CA SER A 34 5.67 -6.35 7.14
C SER A 34 6.64 -5.77 6.13
N TYR A 35 7.88 -5.57 6.54
CA TYR A 35 8.96 -4.98 5.75
C TYR A 35 10.31 -5.58 6.16
N PRO A 36 11.41 -5.36 5.42
CA PRO A 36 12.70 -6.01 5.73
C PRO A 36 13.24 -5.77 7.14
N GLY A 37 12.86 -4.65 7.77
CA GLY A 37 13.27 -4.29 9.13
C GLY A 37 12.40 -4.88 10.24
N GLY A 38 11.28 -5.54 9.92
CA GLY A 38 10.38 -6.13 10.91
C GLY A 38 8.91 -6.12 10.48
N ALA A 39 8.03 -6.31 11.46
CA ALA A 39 6.60 -6.14 11.28
C ALA A 39 6.05 -5.22 12.38
N THR A 40 5.07 -4.40 12.04
CA THR A 40 4.41 -3.51 12.99
C THR A 40 2.92 -3.46 12.74
N GLU A 41 2.13 -3.33 13.80
CA GLU A 41 0.72 -3.03 13.69
C GLU A 41 0.52 -1.59 13.21
N LEU A 42 -0.47 -1.38 12.35
CA LEU A 42 -0.85 -0.08 11.85
C LEU A 42 -2.35 0.12 12.00
N ASP A 43 -2.73 1.34 12.37
CA ASP A 43 -4.11 1.78 12.24
C ASP A 43 -4.43 2.07 10.76
N ALA A 44 -5.66 1.74 10.35
CA ALA A 44 -6.16 2.06 9.01
C ALA A 44 -6.03 3.57 8.70
N GLU A 45 -6.21 4.42 9.72
CA GLU A 45 -6.08 5.87 9.61
C GLU A 45 -4.68 6.31 9.18
N VAL A 46 -3.62 5.59 9.56
CA VAL A 46 -2.25 5.90 9.12
C VAL A 46 -2.12 5.71 7.60
N VAL A 47 -2.69 4.63 7.08
CA VAL A 47 -2.71 4.34 5.64
C VAL A 47 -3.53 5.39 4.89
N VAL A 48 -4.71 5.73 5.40
CA VAL A 48 -5.57 6.78 4.83
C VAL A 48 -4.87 8.13 4.85
N ALA A 49 -4.16 8.48 5.92
CA ALA A 49 -3.40 9.73 6.04
C ALA A 49 -2.22 9.79 5.05
N VAL A 50 -1.48 8.69 4.86
CA VAL A 50 -0.42 8.58 3.84
C VAL A 50 -0.99 8.80 2.45
N MET A 51 -2.10 8.13 2.12
CA MET A 51 -2.77 8.31 0.83
C MET A 51 -3.32 9.73 0.65
N GLY A 52 -3.88 10.33 1.70
CA GLY A 52 -4.35 11.72 1.67
C GLY A 52 -3.22 12.74 1.50
N ARG A 53 -2.04 12.46 2.03
CA ARG A 53 -0.86 13.34 1.94
C ARG A 53 -0.19 13.27 0.57
N TYR A 54 0.05 12.05 0.07
CA TYR A 54 0.87 11.84 -1.12
C TYR A 54 0.02 11.62 -2.37
N GLY A 55 -1.11 10.95 -2.23
CA GLY A 55 -1.97 10.59 -3.34
C GLY A 55 -2.53 11.78 -4.12
N ARG A 56 -2.99 11.46 -5.31
CA ARG A 56 -3.71 12.35 -6.22
C ARG A 56 -5.04 11.74 -6.59
N GLU A 57 -5.99 12.56 -7.02
CA GLU A 57 -7.25 12.07 -7.55
C GLU A 57 -7.00 11.17 -8.76
N LEU A 58 -7.61 9.98 -8.76
CA LEU A 58 -7.50 9.04 -9.86
C LEU A 58 -8.25 9.56 -11.09
N GLU A 59 -7.61 9.47 -12.25
CA GLU A 59 -8.26 9.80 -13.53
C GLU A 59 -9.47 8.88 -13.78
N PRO A 60 -10.66 9.41 -14.07
CA PRO A 60 -11.90 8.61 -14.16
C PRO A 60 -11.88 7.50 -15.21
N SER A 61 -11.04 7.60 -16.25
CA SER A 61 -10.92 6.58 -17.30
C SER A 61 -10.08 5.36 -16.89
N ILE A 62 -9.44 5.38 -15.73
CA ILE A 62 -8.60 4.28 -15.25
C ILE A 62 -9.47 3.23 -14.57
N ASP A 63 -9.39 1.99 -15.08
CA ASP A 63 -10.04 0.83 -14.49
C ASP A 63 -9.30 0.37 -13.22
N VAL A 64 -9.99 0.36 -12.07
CA VAL A 64 -9.43 -0.04 -10.78
C VAL A 64 -9.69 -1.53 -10.58
N ARG A 65 -8.78 -2.36 -11.10
CA ARG A 65 -8.83 -3.82 -10.95
C ARG A 65 -7.46 -4.39 -10.60
N GLY A 66 -7.43 -5.21 -9.56
CA GLY A 66 -6.23 -5.89 -9.11
C GLY A 66 -6.41 -6.49 -7.70
N PRO A 67 -5.33 -7.03 -7.12
CA PRO A 67 -5.32 -7.46 -5.73
C PRO A 67 -5.77 -6.31 -4.82
N SER A 68 -6.64 -6.61 -3.87
CA SER A 68 -7.23 -5.60 -2.98
C SER A 68 -7.23 -6.05 -1.52
N LEU A 69 -7.33 -5.06 -0.63
CA LEU A 69 -7.32 -5.24 0.81
C LEU A 69 -8.26 -4.24 1.47
N ALA A 70 -9.24 -4.72 2.22
CA ALA A 70 -10.04 -3.87 3.08
C ALA A 70 -9.17 -3.38 4.26
N LEU A 71 -9.07 -2.06 4.41
CA LEU A 71 -8.40 -1.43 5.55
C LEU A 71 -9.33 -1.38 6.77
N ASP A 72 -10.59 -1.07 6.51
CA ASP A 72 -11.71 -1.01 7.44
C ASP A 72 -13.02 -1.22 6.64
N ASP A 73 -14.18 -0.92 7.23
CA ASP A 73 -15.49 -1.11 6.58
C ASP A 73 -15.76 -0.12 5.42
N ALA A 74 -14.99 0.96 5.31
CA ALA A 74 -15.21 2.05 4.36
C ALA A 74 -14.10 2.17 3.31
N HIS A 75 -12.88 1.74 3.64
CA HIS A 75 -11.69 1.98 2.85
C HIS A 75 -11.09 0.68 2.32
N THR A 76 -10.80 0.67 1.02
CA THR A 76 -10.13 -0.45 0.36
C THR A 76 -8.89 0.04 -0.39
N LEU A 77 -7.77 -0.66 -0.21
CA LEU A 77 -6.63 -0.52 -1.10
C LEU A 77 -6.75 -1.49 -2.27
N VAL A 78 -6.39 -1.02 -3.46
CA VAL A 78 -6.25 -1.84 -4.65
C VAL A 78 -4.89 -1.57 -5.26
N ARG A 79 -4.08 -2.61 -5.46
CA ARG A 79 -2.85 -2.48 -6.25
C ARG A 79 -3.18 -2.68 -7.72
N ILE A 80 -2.86 -1.69 -8.53
CA ILE A 80 -3.00 -1.76 -9.99
C ILE A 80 -1.63 -1.62 -10.64
N ARG A 81 -1.48 -2.21 -11.82
CA ARG A 81 -0.32 -2.02 -12.67
C ARG A 81 -0.73 -1.23 -13.89
N HIS A 82 -0.10 -0.08 -14.12
CA HIS A 82 -0.46 0.82 -15.20
C HIS A 82 0.76 1.23 -16.03
N LEU A 83 0.62 1.12 -17.35
CA LEU A 83 1.60 1.61 -18.32
C LEU A 83 1.10 2.93 -18.91
N ALA A 84 1.70 4.03 -18.47
CA ALA A 84 1.41 5.33 -19.07
C ALA A 84 1.86 5.34 -20.54
N ARG A 85 1.19 6.13 -21.37
CA ARG A 85 1.38 6.18 -22.84
C ARG A 85 2.84 6.35 -23.29
N TYR A 86 3.64 7.07 -22.51
CA TYR A 86 5.03 7.40 -22.82
C TYR A 86 6.05 6.68 -21.94
N ASP A 87 5.60 5.85 -21.00
CA ASP A 87 6.49 5.02 -20.21
C ASP A 87 6.83 3.74 -20.99
N VAL A 88 8.05 3.24 -20.82
CA VAL A 88 8.49 1.96 -21.38
C VAL A 88 8.22 0.77 -20.44
N ILE A 89 7.99 1.04 -19.16
CA ILE A 89 7.77 0.04 -18.12
C ILE A 89 6.53 0.42 -17.33
N ALA A 90 5.64 -0.55 -17.15
CA ALA A 90 4.44 -0.37 -16.32
C ALA A 90 4.84 -0.24 -14.85
N ARG A 91 4.31 0.78 -14.19
CA ARG A 91 4.52 1.01 -12.76
C ARG A 91 3.38 0.43 -11.94
N ASP A 92 3.69 0.07 -10.71
CA ASP A 92 2.70 -0.35 -9.74
C ASP A 92 2.21 0.86 -8.95
N TYR A 93 0.89 0.97 -8.82
CA TYR A 93 0.20 2.01 -8.08
C TYR A 93 -0.69 1.38 -7.01
N VAL A 94 -0.90 2.11 -5.94
CA VAL A 94 -1.91 1.80 -4.93
C VAL A 94 -3.02 2.82 -5.05
N VAL A 95 -4.25 2.33 -5.15
CA VAL A 95 -5.48 3.12 -5.17
C VAL A 95 -6.19 2.93 -3.84
N LEU A 96 -6.48 4.04 -3.15
CA LEU A 96 -7.39 4.08 -2.01
C LEU A 96 -8.80 4.39 -2.51
N VAL A 97 -9.66 3.38 -2.48
CA VAL A 97 -11.10 3.53 -2.66
C VAL A 97 -11.68 3.99 -1.32
N ARG A 98 -12.48 5.05 -1.36
CA ARG A 98 -13.07 5.71 -0.19
C ARG A 98 -14.60 5.72 -0.34
N PRO A 99 -15.36 5.84 0.76
CA PRO A 99 -16.82 5.90 0.67
C PRO A 99 -17.30 7.16 -0.06
N HIS A 100 -16.52 8.25 0.01
CA HIS A 100 -16.87 9.55 -0.55
C HIS A 100 -15.69 10.19 -1.31
N GLY A 101 -16.03 10.88 -2.40
CA GLY A 101 -15.10 11.58 -3.27
C GLY A 101 -14.35 10.67 -4.25
N VAL A 102 -13.40 11.26 -4.98
CA VAL A 102 -12.60 10.54 -5.98
C VAL A 102 -11.58 9.63 -5.28
N PRO A 103 -11.36 8.39 -5.76
CA PRO A 103 -10.28 7.55 -5.26
C PRO A 103 -8.93 8.26 -5.33
N LEU A 104 -8.04 7.96 -4.38
CA LEU A 104 -6.69 8.50 -4.39
C LEU A 104 -5.72 7.46 -4.94
N VAL A 105 -4.76 7.88 -5.75
CA VAL A 105 -3.74 7.01 -6.34
C VAL A 105 -2.35 7.57 -6.10
N GLU A 106 -1.40 6.68 -5.83
CA GLU A 106 0.02 6.98 -5.73
C GLU A 106 0.85 5.75 -6.14
N LEU A 107 2.11 5.96 -6.53
CA LEU A 107 3.08 4.89 -6.76
C LEU A 107 3.19 4.00 -5.53
N ALA A 108 3.11 2.69 -5.74
CA ALA A 108 3.18 1.71 -4.67
C ALA A 108 4.51 1.78 -3.91
N THR A 109 5.60 2.14 -4.61
CA THR A 109 6.93 2.36 -4.03
C THR A 109 6.95 3.54 -3.05
N SER A 110 6.30 4.65 -3.40
CA SER A 110 6.18 5.85 -2.56
C SER A 110 5.36 5.57 -1.31
N VAL A 111 4.22 4.88 -1.46
CA VAL A 111 3.35 4.50 -0.33
C VAL A 111 4.07 3.55 0.61
N ALA A 112 4.74 2.52 0.09
CA ALA A 112 5.52 1.59 0.89
C ALA A 112 6.64 2.31 1.67
N GLY A 113 7.41 3.18 1.01
CA GLY A 113 8.47 3.94 1.66
C GLY A 113 7.95 4.86 2.77
N ALA A 114 6.81 5.53 2.56
CA ALA A 114 6.19 6.38 3.57
C ALA A 114 5.73 5.58 4.80
N LEU A 115 5.08 4.43 4.59
CA LEU A 115 4.61 3.58 5.69
C LEU A 115 5.79 2.98 6.49
N VAL A 116 6.82 2.49 5.80
CA VAL A 116 8.04 1.98 6.46
C VAL A 116 8.72 3.08 7.28
N HIS A 117 8.85 4.28 6.73
CA HIS A 117 9.44 5.40 7.46
C HIS A 117 8.68 5.72 8.75
N LEU A 118 7.34 5.73 8.71
CA LEU A 118 6.50 5.96 9.89
C LEU A 118 6.64 4.84 10.92
N ALA A 119 6.63 3.58 10.47
CA ALA A 119 6.83 2.41 11.33
C ALA A 119 8.18 2.47 12.07
N GLU A 120 9.26 2.73 11.35
CA GLU A 120 10.59 2.86 11.94
C GLU A 120 10.71 4.07 12.87
N ALA A 121 10.04 5.18 12.55
CA ALA A 121 10.02 6.36 13.41
C ALA A 121 9.31 6.09 14.73
N ALA A 122 8.16 5.43 14.70
CA ALA A 122 7.42 5.03 15.90
C ALA A 122 8.25 4.06 16.76
N ALA A 123 8.90 3.07 16.14
CA ALA A 123 9.73 2.09 16.85
C ALA A 123 10.94 2.73 17.57
N ARG A 124 11.49 3.85 17.06
CA ARG A 124 12.57 4.58 17.74
C ARG A 124 12.10 5.42 18.93
N GLN A 125 10.81 5.67 19.03
CA GLN A 125 10.20 6.50 20.08
C GLN A 125 9.59 5.67 21.22
N ALA A 126 9.46 4.36 21.04
CA ALA A 126 9.02 3.39 22.06
C ALA A 126 10.19 2.93 22.95
#